data_AF-A0A1H5HNU3-F1
#
_entry.id   AF-A0A1H5HNU3-F1
#
_cell.length_a   1.000
_cell.length_b   1.000
_cell.length_c   1.000
_cell.angle_alpha   90.00
_cell.angle_beta   90.00
_cell.angle_gamma   90.00
#
_symmetry.space_group_name_H-M   'P 1'
#
loop_
_entity.id
_entity.type
_entity.pdbx_description
1 polymer ?
#
loop_
_entity_poly.entity_id
_entity_poly.type
_entity_poly.pdbx_seq_one_letter_code
_entity_poly.pdbx_strand_id
1 'polypeptide(L)'
;MDVENLGTRLSLADADGFNHVFHAFWLRESSSDPAYRDPKTGHKLQDADLIPLDVKIADVKNGGSDIEIAFSDGHRALYSLGKLREAAQHPFTQELVGLKQPWNASLKTLPWYGLGALKADPKRILAMLNDLARLGFVLVRGIPTVDQGSREFLNLVGYTRITNNGDIEDIKALGTGEAYDLSMTPRALEPHVDNPYRYPQPGYTTLHCIRNDAEGGESALIDGLFVAEIIRKERPDLSVDRPINGSEAERWYCARNCGVRSTRQVVF
;
A
#
# COMPACT_ATOMS: atom_id res chain seq x y z
N MET A 1 31.12 -12.50 7.16
CA MET A 1 30.13 -12.45 8.26
C MET A 1 30.53 -13.42 9.36
N ASP A 2 30.83 -12.83 10.52
CA ASP A 2 31.12 -13.51 11.77
C ASP A 2 29.82 -13.88 12.47
N VAL A 3 29.79 -15.06 13.07
CA VAL A 3 28.60 -15.65 13.69
C VAL A 3 28.96 -16.10 15.09
N GLU A 4 28.30 -15.55 16.11
CA GLU A 4 28.56 -15.86 17.51
C GLU A 4 27.28 -16.33 18.20
N ASN A 5 27.35 -17.51 18.83
CA ASN A 5 26.27 -18.06 19.63
C ASN A 5 26.37 -17.55 21.09
N LEU A 6 25.36 -16.80 21.54
CA LEU A 6 25.25 -16.26 22.90
C LEU A 6 24.21 -17.03 23.75
N GLY A 7 23.80 -18.21 23.30
CA GLY A 7 22.79 -19.06 23.95
C GLY A 7 21.37 -18.60 23.64
N THR A 8 20.89 -17.51 24.25
CA THR A 8 19.54 -16.97 23.96
C THR A 8 19.51 -16.06 22.75
N ARG A 9 20.67 -15.77 22.16
CA ARG A 9 20.83 -14.83 21.04
C ARG A 9 21.90 -15.31 20.06
N LEU A 10 21.75 -14.92 18.80
CA LEU A 10 22.75 -15.06 17.75
C LEU A 10 23.25 -13.66 17.37
N SER A 11 24.55 -13.43 17.47
CA SER A 11 25.17 -12.20 16.98
C SER A 11 25.73 -12.44 15.57
N LEU A 12 25.38 -11.54 14.63
CA LEU A 12 25.94 -11.50 13.28
C LEU A 12 26.67 -10.19 13.09
N ALA A 13 27.93 -10.26 12.67
CA ALA A 13 28.74 -9.09 12.33
C ALA A 13 29.40 -9.25 10.96
N ASP A 14 29.63 -8.17 10.23
CA ASP A 14 30.31 -8.21 8.93
C ASP A 14 31.30 -7.06 8.78
N ALA A 15 32.27 -7.21 7.87
CA ALA A 15 33.38 -6.27 7.69
C ALA A 15 32.91 -4.87 7.23
N ASP A 16 31.70 -4.75 6.69
CA ASP A 16 31.09 -3.49 6.26
C ASP A 16 30.40 -2.72 7.40
N GLY A 17 30.58 -3.14 8.65
CA GLY A 17 30.02 -2.48 9.84
C GLY A 17 28.62 -2.94 10.20
N PHE A 18 28.04 -3.90 9.48
CA PHE A 18 26.80 -4.55 9.90
C PHE A 18 26.99 -5.29 11.22
N ASN A 19 26.08 -5.08 12.15
CA ASN A 19 26.00 -5.79 13.41
C ASN A 19 24.53 -5.91 13.83
N HIS A 20 24.06 -7.13 14.06
CA HIS A 20 22.70 -7.38 14.52
C HIS A 20 22.62 -8.60 15.43
N VAL A 21 21.69 -8.57 16.38
CA VAL A 21 21.50 -9.65 17.36
C VAL A 21 20.07 -10.18 17.29
N PHE A 22 19.92 -11.44 16.89
CA PHE A 22 18.64 -12.13 16.82
C PHE A 22 18.35 -12.89 18.11
N HIS A 23 17.09 -12.87 18.57
CA HIS A 23 16.65 -13.71 19.68
C HIS A 23 16.47 -15.16 19.21
N ALA A 24 16.87 -16.14 20.03
CA ALA A 24 16.73 -17.56 19.72
C ALA A 24 15.28 -17.96 19.39
N PHE A 25 14.32 -17.44 20.16
CA PHE A 25 12.89 -17.64 19.90
C PHE A 25 12.47 -17.14 18.50
N TRP A 26 12.93 -15.94 18.10
CA TRP A 26 12.59 -15.39 16.79
C TRP A 26 13.15 -16.26 15.66
N LEU A 27 14.41 -16.70 15.78
CA LEU A 27 15.02 -17.60 14.80
C LEU A 27 14.20 -18.89 14.70
N ARG A 28 13.91 -19.52 15.85
CA ARG A 28 13.14 -20.76 15.94
C ARG A 28 11.75 -20.66 15.31
N GLU A 29 11.05 -19.54 15.54
CA GLU A 29 9.72 -19.26 15.00
C GLU A 29 9.74 -18.87 13.51
N SER A 30 10.86 -18.28 13.06
CA SER A 30 11.10 -17.91 11.65
C SER A 30 11.61 -19.06 10.79
N SER A 31 11.81 -20.25 11.38
CA SER A 31 12.32 -21.43 10.69
C SER A 31 11.54 -21.75 9.40
N SER A 32 12.28 -22.06 8.33
CA SER A 32 11.75 -22.60 7.07
C SER A 32 11.91 -24.11 6.94
N ASP A 33 12.35 -24.79 8.01
CA ASP A 33 12.48 -26.25 8.03
C ASP A 33 11.13 -26.94 7.70
N PRO A 34 11.09 -27.94 6.81
CA PRO A 34 9.85 -28.61 6.41
C PRO A 34 9.05 -29.29 7.52
N ALA A 35 9.66 -29.59 8.68
CA ALA A 35 8.94 -30.12 9.83
C ALA A 35 8.14 -29.03 10.58
N TYR A 36 8.47 -27.76 10.35
CA TYR A 36 7.83 -26.61 11.00
C TYR A 36 7.03 -25.73 10.03
N ARG A 37 7.45 -25.62 8.76
CA ARG A 37 6.80 -24.78 7.76
C ARG A 37 6.59 -25.57 6.48
N ASP A 38 5.36 -25.58 6.00
CA ASP A 38 5.02 -26.27 4.75
C ASP A 38 5.77 -25.62 3.57
N PRO A 39 6.58 -26.39 2.82
CA PRO A 39 7.44 -25.82 1.78
C PRO A 39 6.68 -25.33 0.55
N LYS A 40 5.39 -25.69 0.39
CA LYS A 40 4.57 -25.28 -0.75
C LYS A 40 3.79 -23.99 -0.48
N THR A 41 3.24 -23.86 0.72
CA THR A 41 2.35 -22.76 1.13
C THR A 41 3.06 -21.72 1.99
N GLY A 42 4.17 -22.08 2.63
CA GLY A 42 4.85 -21.24 3.60
C GLY A 42 4.13 -21.13 4.94
N HIS A 43 3.02 -21.86 5.15
CA HIS A 43 2.28 -21.88 6.40
C HIS A 43 3.04 -22.63 7.49
N LYS A 44 2.93 -22.15 8.73
CA LYS A 44 3.42 -22.87 9.90
C LYS A 44 2.58 -24.12 10.12
N LEU A 45 3.23 -25.24 10.42
CA LEU A 45 2.62 -26.53 10.69
C LEU A 45 2.29 -26.74 12.17
N GLN A 46 2.76 -25.84 13.02
CA GLN A 46 2.61 -25.88 14.47
C GLN A 46 2.32 -24.48 15.00
N ASP A 47 1.54 -24.41 16.07
CA ASP A 47 1.24 -23.15 16.74
C ASP A 47 2.48 -22.60 17.47
N ALA A 48 2.54 -21.27 17.60
CA ALA A 48 3.71 -20.59 18.17
C ALA A 48 3.86 -20.81 19.69
N ASP A 49 2.78 -21.17 20.39
CA ASP A 49 2.76 -21.49 21.82
C ASP A 49 3.45 -22.82 22.14
N LEU A 50 3.62 -23.70 21.15
CA LEU A 50 4.39 -24.94 21.27
C LEU A 50 5.90 -24.72 21.28
N ILE A 51 6.38 -23.51 20.93
CA ILE A 51 7.79 -23.15 21.04
C ILE A 51 8.09 -22.74 22.49
N PRO A 52 9.03 -23.40 23.19
CA PRO A 52 9.40 -23.00 24.55
C PRO A 52 9.92 -21.55 24.58
N LEU A 53 9.39 -20.73 25.48
CA LEU A 53 9.80 -19.32 25.63
C LEU A 53 11.28 -19.16 26.01
N ASP A 54 11.85 -20.19 26.65
CA ASP A 54 13.25 -20.27 27.05
C ASP A 54 14.14 -21.01 26.04
N VAL A 55 13.66 -21.25 24.82
CA VAL A 55 14.43 -21.89 23.75
C VAL A 55 15.78 -21.19 23.53
N LYS A 56 16.84 -21.98 23.46
CA LYS A 56 18.23 -21.53 23.27
C LYS A 56 18.79 -22.09 21.98
N ILE A 57 19.81 -21.43 21.47
CA ILE A 57 20.69 -21.92 20.42
C ILE A 57 21.71 -22.85 21.07
N ALA A 58 21.57 -24.14 20.81
CA ALA A 58 22.43 -25.18 21.34
C ALA A 58 23.76 -25.28 20.54
N ASP A 59 23.69 -25.12 19.22
CA ASP A 59 24.86 -25.21 18.34
C ASP A 59 24.63 -24.39 17.06
N VAL A 60 25.72 -23.89 16.46
CA VAL A 60 25.70 -23.18 15.18
C VAL A 60 26.86 -23.67 14.31
N LYS A 61 26.54 -24.18 13.13
CA LYS A 61 27.55 -24.57 12.13
C LYS A 61 27.53 -23.58 10.98
N ASN A 62 28.67 -22.93 10.76
CA ASN A 62 28.82 -21.98 9.66
C ASN A 62 29.25 -22.70 8.37
N GLY A 63 28.38 -22.68 7.36
CA GLY A 63 28.61 -23.24 6.04
C GLY A 63 29.04 -22.20 4.99
N GLY A 64 29.37 -20.97 5.40
CA GLY A 64 29.73 -19.88 4.50
C GLY A 64 28.54 -18.96 4.22
N SER A 65 27.72 -19.27 3.21
CA SER A 65 26.52 -18.49 2.86
C SER A 65 25.34 -18.73 3.80
N ASP A 66 25.32 -19.90 4.43
CA ASP A 66 24.23 -20.40 5.25
C ASP A 66 24.78 -20.92 6.58
N ILE A 67 23.94 -20.89 7.61
CA ILE A 67 24.22 -21.43 8.94
C ILE A 67 23.18 -22.48 9.31
N GLU A 68 23.62 -23.59 9.86
CA GLU A 68 22.74 -24.56 10.50
C GLU A 68 22.66 -24.21 11.99
N ILE A 69 21.45 -23.99 12.51
CA ILE A 69 21.22 -23.71 13.94
C ILE A 69 20.49 -24.90 14.55
N ALA A 70 21.05 -25.45 15.62
CA ALA A 70 20.37 -26.41 16.48
C ALA A 70 19.80 -25.70 17.71
N PHE A 71 18.56 -26.00 18.06
CA PHE A 71 17.86 -25.42 19.21
C PHE A 71 17.74 -26.41 20.36
N SER A 72 17.55 -25.88 21.57
CA SER A 72 17.45 -26.69 22.80
C SER A 72 16.19 -27.56 22.88
N ASP A 73 15.18 -27.29 22.04
CA ASP A 73 13.96 -28.10 21.89
C ASP A 73 14.14 -29.27 20.92
N GLY A 74 15.34 -29.45 20.35
CA GLY A 74 15.67 -30.49 19.38
C GLY A 74 15.45 -30.09 17.93
N HIS A 75 14.88 -28.90 17.66
CA HIS A 75 14.70 -28.39 16.30
C HIS A 75 16.03 -28.05 15.66
N ARG A 76 16.12 -28.23 14.34
CA ARG A 76 17.27 -27.84 13.52
C ARG A 76 16.77 -27.15 12.26
N ALA A 77 17.42 -26.07 11.86
CA ALA A 77 17.05 -25.36 10.65
C ALA A 77 18.27 -24.69 10.00
N LEU A 78 18.22 -24.60 8.68
CA LEU A 78 19.20 -23.89 7.86
C LEU A 78 18.71 -22.46 7.62
N TYR A 79 19.58 -21.48 7.82
CA TYR A 79 19.31 -20.07 7.60
C TYR A 79 20.33 -19.48 6.63
N SER A 80 19.84 -18.75 5.63
CA SER A 80 20.71 -17.95 4.78
C SER A 80 21.14 -16.69 5.52
N LEU A 81 22.45 -16.45 5.60
CA LEU A 81 22.98 -15.23 6.21
C LEU A 81 22.51 -13.97 5.48
N GLY A 82 22.33 -14.05 4.15
CA GLY A 82 21.77 -12.97 3.35
C GLY A 82 20.33 -12.62 3.76
N LYS A 83 19.47 -13.64 3.95
CA LYS A 83 18.08 -13.44 4.40
C LYS A 83 17.99 -12.93 5.84
N LEU A 84 18.87 -13.41 6.73
CA LEU A 84 18.95 -12.88 8.09
C LEU A 84 19.35 -11.40 8.06
N ARG A 85 20.37 -11.04 7.27
CA ARG A 85 20.77 -9.64 7.09
C ARG A 85 19.65 -8.77 6.55
N GLU A 86 18.92 -9.25 5.53
CA GLU A 86 17.73 -8.58 4.98
C GLU A 86 16.67 -8.35 6.07
N ALA A 87 16.35 -9.38 6.86
CA ALA A 87 15.40 -9.26 7.97
C ALA A 87 15.86 -8.26 9.05
N ALA A 88 17.16 -8.18 9.35
CA ALA A 88 17.71 -7.19 10.28
C ALA A 88 17.63 -5.75 9.75
N GLN A 89 17.82 -5.56 8.44
CA GLN A 89 17.77 -4.25 7.79
C GLN A 89 16.32 -3.78 7.55
N HIS A 90 15.37 -4.71 7.54
CA HIS A 90 13.94 -4.47 7.32
C HIS A 90 13.10 -5.13 8.44
N PRO A 91 13.23 -4.66 9.70
CA PRO A 91 12.62 -5.31 10.88
C PRO A 91 11.09 -5.18 10.93
N PHE A 92 10.56 -4.17 10.26
CA PHE A 92 9.15 -4.11 9.89
C PHE A 92 9.09 -4.65 8.47
N THR A 93 8.11 -5.50 8.15
CA THR A 93 7.67 -5.60 6.75
C THR A 93 7.53 -4.15 6.30
N GLN A 94 8.42 -3.69 5.41
CA GLN A 94 8.15 -2.44 4.70
C GLN A 94 6.69 -2.53 4.29
N GLU A 95 5.91 -1.47 4.51
CA GLU A 95 4.60 -1.40 3.87
C GLU A 95 4.83 -1.95 2.45
N LEU A 96 4.18 -3.07 2.09
CA LEU A 96 4.39 -3.71 0.77
C LEU A 96 4.19 -2.68 -0.36
N VAL A 97 3.47 -1.61 -0.01
CA VAL A 97 3.33 -0.33 -0.64
C VAL A 97 4.58 0.52 -0.31
N GLY A 98 5.51 0.65 -1.27
CA GLY A 98 6.76 1.39 -1.09
C GLY A 98 6.60 2.85 -0.61
N LEU A 99 7.71 3.59 -0.49
CA LEU A 99 7.70 4.96 0.03
C LEU A 99 6.66 5.84 -0.68
N LYS A 100 5.65 6.28 0.07
CA LYS A 100 4.68 7.28 -0.36
C LYS A 100 5.42 8.60 -0.61
N GLN A 101 5.15 9.22 -1.75
CA GLN A 101 5.75 10.48 -2.15
C GLN A 101 4.66 11.55 -2.13
N PRO A 102 4.61 12.39 -1.07
CA PRO A 102 3.74 13.55 -1.05
C PRO A 102 3.94 14.45 -2.28
N TRP A 103 2.86 14.91 -2.89
CA TRP A 103 2.88 15.75 -4.10
C TRP A 103 1.90 16.92 -4.03
N ASN A 104 2.07 17.87 -4.95
CA ASN A 104 1.20 19.04 -5.09
C ASN A 104 1.07 19.44 -6.57
N ALA A 105 0.48 20.59 -6.85
CA ALA A 105 0.29 21.12 -8.20
C ALA A 105 1.58 21.26 -9.06
N SER A 106 2.78 21.22 -8.46
CA SER A 106 4.05 21.21 -9.20
C SER A 106 4.40 19.85 -9.81
N LEU A 107 3.60 18.80 -9.58
CA LEU A 107 3.79 17.48 -10.19
C LEU A 107 3.59 17.57 -11.71
N LYS A 108 4.69 17.61 -12.46
CA LYS A 108 4.68 17.82 -13.91
C LYS A 108 4.31 16.57 -14.71
N THR A 109 4.74 15.40 -14.23
CA THR A 109 4.56 14.13 -14.94
C THR A 109 3.51 13.32 -14.22
N LEU A 110 2.38 13.09 -14.90
CA LEU A 110 1.30 12.26 -14.39
C LEU A 110 1.51 10.80 -14.83
N PRO A 111 1.25 9.81 -13.95
CA PRO A 111 1.43 8.39 -14.22
C PRO A 111 0.36 7.82 -15.17
N TRP A 112 0.56 8.04 -16.48
CA TRP A 112 -0.34 7.56 -17.54
C TRP A 112 0.01 6.16 -18.04
N TYR A 113 -0.99 5.31 -18.15
CA TYR A 113 -0.91 3.96 -18.71
C TYR A 113 -1.98 3.74 -19.78
N GLY A 114 -1.73 2.84 -20.72
CA GLY A 114 -2.71 2.42 -21.73
C GLY A 114 -3.17 1.00 -21.45
N LEU A 115 -4.48 0.76 -21.48
CA LEU A 115 -5.07 -0.56 -21.20
C LEU A 115 -4.46 -1.67 -22.07
N GLY A 116 -4.28 -1.41 -23.37
CA GLY A 116 -3.65 -2.38 -24.28
C GLY A 116 -2.22 -2.76 -23.87
N ALA A 117 -1.45 -1.79 -23.35
CA ALA A 117 -0.09 -2.05 -22.87
C ALA A 117 -0.10 -2.81 -21.54
N LEU A 118 -1.02 -2.49 -20.64
CA LEU A 118 -1.19 -3.21 -19.37
C LEU A 118 -1.57 -4.67 -19.60
N LYS A 119 -2.47 -4.95 -20.55
CA LYS A 119 -2.88 -6.31 -20.93
C LYS A 119 -1.73 -7.13 -21.55
N ALA A 120 -0.82 -6.47 -22.26
CA ALA A 120 0.25 -7.15 -22.99
C ALA A 120 1.46 -7.52 -22.13
N ASP A 121 1.67 -6.87 -20.99
CA ASP A 121 2.89 -7.05 -20.19
C ASP A 121 2.65 -6.88 -18.68
N PRO A 122 2.75 -7.97 -17.88
CA PRO A 122 2.65 -7.91 -16.42
C PRO A 122 3.62 -6.93 -15.76
N LYS A 123 4.79 -6.65 -16.37
CA LYS A 123 5.73 -5.66 -15.84
C LYS A 123 5.14 -4.25 -15.87
N ARG A 124 4.26 -3.94 -16.83
CA ARG A 124 3.56 -2.66 -16.90
C ARG A 124 2.49 -2.54 -15.81
N ILE A 125 1.84 -3.64 -15.46
CA ILE A 125 0.92 -3.69 -14.30
C ILE A 125 1.71 -3.41 -13.03
N LEU A 126 2.83 -4.10 -12.81
CA LEU A 126 3.69 -3.86 -11.66
C LEU A 126 4.17 -2.40 -11.58
N ALA A 127 4.61 -1.82 -12.70
CA ALA A 127 5.01 -0.42 -12.75
C ALA A 127 3.86 0.53 -12.37
N MET A 128 2.65 0.27 -12.89
CA MET A 128 1.45 1.05 -12.54
C MET A 128 1.09 0.92 -11.06
N LEU A 129 1.13 -0.29 -10.49
CA LEU A 129 0.86 -0.52 -9.08
C LEU A 129 1.91 0.15 -8.18
N ASN A 130 3.17 0.18 -8.60
CA ASN A 130 4.22 0.92 -7.89
C ASN A 130 3.99 2.44 -7.93
N ASP A 131 3.55 2.98 -9.07
CA ASP A 131 3.18 4.40 -9.16
C ASP A 131 1.92 4.71 -8.34
N LEU A 132 0.92 3.82 -8.33
CA LEU A 132 -0.26 3.94 -7.48
C LEU A 132 0.11 3.91 -5.99
N ALA A 133 0.99 2.98 -5.59
CA ALA A 133 1.52 2.89 -4.23
C ALA A 133 2.28 4.16 -3.81
N ARG A 134 3.08 4.71 -4.73
CA ARG A 134 3.93 5.88 -4.49
C ARG A 134 3.16 7.20 -4.46
N LEU A 135 2.24 7.41 -5.41
CA LEU A 135 1.54 8.69 -5.61
C LEU A 135 0.09 8.69 -5.10
N GLY A 136 -0.49 7.52 -4.83
CA GLY A 136 -1.90 7.38 -4.45
C GLY A 136 -2.90 7.50 -5.61
N PHE A 137 -2.44 7.68 -6.85
CA PHE A 137 -3.28 7.68 -8.04
C PHE A 137 -2.51 7.23 -9.29
N VAL A 138 -3.23 6.70 -10.28
CA VAL A 138 -2.74 6.52 -11.66
C VAL A 138 -3.75 7.08 -12.65
N LEU A 139 -3.43 7.09 -13.94
CA LEU A 139 -4.35 7.48 -15.00
C LEU A 139 -4.30 6.45 -16.13
N VAL A 140 -5.45 5.92 -16.56
CA VAL A 140 -5.51 4.88 -17.60
C VAL A 140 -6.30 5.35 -18.81
N ARG A 141 -5.74 5.14 -20.01
CA ARG A 141 -6.35 5.46 -21.31
C ARG A 141 -6.68 4.20 -22.10
N GLY A 142 -7.58 4.38 -23.07
CA GLY A 142 -7.99 3.31 -23.97
C GLY A 142 -8.96 2.32 -23.33
N ILE A 143 -9.65 2.75 -22.25
CA ILE A 143 -10.81 2.04 -21.72
C ILE A 143 -12.00 2.30 -22.68
N PRO A 144 -12.74 1.26 -23.09
CA PRO A 144 -13.92 1.43 -23.94
C PRO A 144 -14.99 2.34 -23.32
N THR A 145 -15.48 3.33 -24.06
CA THR A 145 -16.54 4.26 -23.61
C THR A 145 -17.94 3.67 -23.81
N VAL A 146 -18.15 2.49 -23.24
CA VAL A 146 -19.45 1.80 -23.21
C VAL A 146 -19.80 1.49 -21.76
N ASP A 147 -21.07 1.15 -21.52
CA ASP A 147 -21.51 0.65 -20.22
C ASP A 147 -20.61 -0.51 -19.77
N GLN A 148 -20.22 -0.50 -18.50
CA GLN A 148 -19.29 -1.46 -17.90
C GLN A 148 -17.89 -1.54 -18.56
N GLY A 149 -17.49 -0.55 -19.37
CA GLY A 149 -16.23 -0.57 -20.12
C GLY A 149 -14.95 -0.69 -19.26
N SER A 150 -15.01 -0.27 -17.99
CA SER A 150 -13.92 -0.40 -17.02
C SER A 150 -13.72 -1.83 -16.48
N ARG A 151 -14.67 -2.75 -16.70
CA ARG A 151 -14.64 -4.12 -16.17
C ARG A 151 -13.37 -4.86 -16.51
N GLU A 152 -12.90 -4.72 -17.76
CA GLU A 152 -11.67 -5.37 -18.21
C GLU A 152 -10.44 -4.88 -17.42
N PHE A 153 -10.35 -3.57 -17.18
CA PHE A 153 -9.27 -3.00 -16.37
C PHE A 153 -9.37 -3.44 -14.90
N LEU A 154 -10.57 -3.42 -14.31
CA LEU A 154 -10.78 -3.81 -12.92
C LEU A 154 -10.36 -5.27 -12.68
N ASN A 155 -10.77 -6.18 -13.58
CA ASN A 155 -10.39 -7.61 -13.51
C ASN A 155 -8.89 -7.84 -13.71
N LEU A 156 -8.19 -6.92 -14.38
CA LEU A 156 -6.73 -6.99 -14.55
C LEU A 156 -5.99 -6.66 -13.24
N VAL A 157 -6.55 -5.77 -12.43
CA VAL A 157 -5.92 -5.23 -11.21
C VAL A 157 -6.34 -5.99 -9.96
N GLY A 158 -7.58 -6.46 -9.89
CA GLY A 158 -8.08 -7.17 -8.71
C GLY A 158 -9.57 -7.45 -8.77
N TYR A 159 -10.22 -7.36 -7.62
CA TYR A 159 -11.67 -7.53 -7.49
C TYR A 159 -12.33 -6.20 -7.09
N THR A 160 -13.56 -6.01 -7.54
CA THR A 160 -14.37 -4.85 -7.16
C THR A 160 -15.10 -5.11 -5.85
N ARG A 161 -15.13 -4.12 -4.96
CA ARG A 161 -15.94 -4.17 -3.73
C ARG A 161 -17.39 -3.84 -4.06
N ILE A 162 -18.28 -4.80 -3.85
CA ILE A 162 -19.73 -4.60 -4.02
C ILE A 162 -20.28 -3.74 -2.87
N THR A 163 -21.08 -2.74 -3.22
CA THR A 163 -21.82 -1.91 -2.25
C THR A 163 -23.33 -1.97 -2.52
N ASN A 164 -24.12 -1.23 -1.74
CA ASN A 164 -25.55 -1.06 -2.03
C ASN A 164 -25.82 -0.32 -3.36
N ASN A 165 -24.81 0.32 -3.96
CA ASN A 165 -24.90 0.94 -5.28
C ASN A 165 -24.50 -0.04 -6.41
N GLY A 166 -24.22 -1.31 -6.08
CA GLY A 166 -23.74 -2.32 -7.00
C GLY A 166 -22.22 -2.48 -6.99
N ASP A 167 -21.70 -3.11 -8.03
CA ASP A 167 -20.27 -3.29 -8.28
C ASP A 167 -19.67 -2.12 -9.08
N ILE A 168 -20.38 -1.63 -10.11
CA ILE A 168 -20.05 -0.43 -10.87
C ILE A 168 -21.28 0.48 -10.85
N GLU A 169 -21.10 1.72 -10.37
CA GLU A 169 -22.15 2.74 -10.31
C GLU A 169 -22.01 3.75 -11.45
N ASP A 170 -23.14 4.04 -12.09
CA ASP A 170 -23.26 5.04 -13.14
C ASP A 170 -23.47 6.44 -12.55
N ILE A 171 -22.44 7.28 -12.59
CA ILE A 171 -22.52 8.68 -12.15
C ILE A 171 -22.92 9.56 -13.34
N LYS A 172 -24.10 10.19 -13.24
CA LYS A 172 -24.67 11.10 -14.24
C LYS A 172 -25.16 12.36 -13.55
N ALA A 173 -24.91 13.53 -14.15
CA ALA A 173 -25.52 14.77 -13.70
C ALA A 173 -27.02 14.76 -14.05
N LEU A 174 -27.86 14.42 -13.07
CA LEU A 174 -29.32 14.35 -13.18
C LEU A 174 -29.97 15.71 -12.86
N GLY A 175 -31.24 15.84 -13.26
CA GLY A 175 -32.04 17.02 -12.95
C GLY A 175 -32.29 17.18 -11.44
N THR A 176 -32.54 18.42 -11.00
CA THR A 176 -32.86 18.72 -9.60
C THR A 176 -34.15 18.00 -9.19
N GLY A 177 -34.02 17.01 -8.30
CA GLY A 177 -35.13 16.16 -7.82
C GLY A 177 -35.03 14.68 -8.19
N GLU A 178 -34.17 14.33 -9.16
CA GLU A 178 -33.91 12.93 -9.57
C GLU A 178 -32.65 12.35 -8.92
N ALA A 179 -31.72 13.22 -8.51
CA ALA A 179 -30.49 12.83 -7.84
C ALA A 179 -30.74 12.38 -6.40
N TYR A 180 -30.28 11.17 -6.06
CA TYR A 180 -30.27 10.66 -4.67
C TYR A 180 -28.92 10.87 -3.96
N ASP A 181 -27.90 11.27 -4.71
CA ASP A 181 -26.55 11.57 -4.22
C ASP A 181 -26.04 12.87 -4.83
N LEU A 182 -25.19 13.61 -4.10
CA LEU A 182 -24.62 14.88 -4.56
C LEU A 182 -23.74 14.71 -5.80
N SER A 183 -23.09 13.54 -5.95
CA SER A 183 -22.32 13.18 -7.15
C SER A 183 -23.15 13.10 -8.42
N MET A 184 -24.48 12.94 -8.28
CA MET A 184 -25.41 12.89 -9.40
C MET A 184 -26.05 14.25 -9.71
N THR A 185 -25.46 15.34 -9.23
CA THR A 185 -25.91 16.72 -9.52
C THR A 185 -24.89 17.46 -10.38
N PRO A 186 -25.27 18.51 -11.12
CA PRO A 186 -24.31 19.33 -11.87
C PRO A 186 -23.45 20.25 -10.98
N ARG A 187 -23.53 20.12 -9.65
CA ARG A 187 -22.79 20.99 -8.72
C ARG A 187 -21.31 20.59 -8.68
N ALA A 188 -20.45 21.57 -8.43
CA ALA A 188 -19.05 21.31 -8.11
C ALA A 188 -18.91 20.60 -6.75
N LEU A 189 -18.18 19.48 -6.72
CA LEU A 189 -17.84 18.78 -5.49
C LEU A 189 -16.50 19.29 -4.95
N GLU A 190 -16.47 19.52 -3.65
CA GLU A 190 -15.22 19.82 -2.94
C GLU A 190 -14.34 18.56 -2.89
N PRO A 191 -13.01 18.70 -2.77
CA PRO A 191 -12.12 17.55 -2.57
C PRO A 191 -12.55 16.73 -1.35
N HIS A 192 -12.77 15.43 -1.54
CA HIS A 192 -13.25 14.53 -0.50
C HIS A 192 -12.66 13.13 -0.69
N VAL A 193 -12.79 12.30 0.34
CA VAL A 193 -12.61 10.86 0.23
C VAL A 193 -13.99 10.20 0.13
N ASP A 194 -14.10 9.16 -0.68
CA ASP A 194 -15.37 8.48 -0.88
C ASP A 194 -15.76 7.62 0.33
N ASN A 195 -17.05 7.65 0.64
CA ASN A 195 -17.69 6.73 1.57
C ASN A 195 -17.01 6.66 2.96
N PRO A 196 -16.67 7.80 3.61
CA PRO A 196 -15.97 7.81 4.91
C PRO A 196 -16.83 7.21 6.05
N TYR A 197 -18.13 7.05 5.80
CA TYR A 197 -19.09 6.40 6.72
C TYR A 197 -19.03 4.87 6.72
N ARG A 198 -18.22 4.23 5.85
CA ARG A 198 -18.08 2.76 5.81
C ARG A 198 -16.90 2.28 6.64
N TYR A 199 -17.04 1.10 7.24
CA TYR A 199 -15.95 0.40 7.93
C TYR A 199 -15.84 -1.07 7.46
N PRO A 200 -14.71 -1.50 6.88
CA PRO A 200 -13.60 -0.66 6.43
C PRO A 200 -14.03 0.24 5.24
N GLN A 201 -13.44 1.43 5.17
CA GLN A 201 -13.60 2.34 4.03
C GLN A 201 -13.04 1.69 2.75
N PRO A 202 -13.61 1.96 1.55
CA PRO A 202 -12.98 1.56 0.30
C PRO A 202 -11.54 2.08 0.19
N GLY A 203 -10.59 1.19 -0.13
CA GLY A 203 -9.17 1.55 -0.20
C GLY A 203 -8.77 2.27 -1.50
N TYR A 204 -9.42 1.90 -2.61
CA TYR A 204 -9.22 2.51 -3.92
C TYR A 204 -10.58 2.75 -4.58
N THR A 205 -10.71 3.88 -5.27
CA THR A 205 -11.89 4.25 -6.06
C THR A 205 -11.49 4.46 -7.50
N THR A 206 -12.23 3.85 -8.42
CA THR A 206 -11.99 3.93 -9.86
C THR A 206 -13.14 4.63 -10.54
N LEU A 207 -12.85 5.79 -11.15
CA LEU A 207 -13.81 6.54 -11.96
C LEU A 207 -13.55 6.27 -13.45
N HIS A 208 -14.57 6.14 -14.28
CA HIS A 208 -14.37 5.92 -15.72
C HIS A 208 -15.26 6.86 -16.53
N CYS A 209 -14.63 7.80 -17.23
CA CYS A 209 -15.34 8.77 -18.05
C CYS A 209 -15.80 8.15 -19.38
N ILE A 210 -17.10 7.83 -19.48
CA ILE A 210 -17.76 7.40 -20.72
C ILE A 210 -18.03 8.59 -21.65
N ARG A 211 -18.54 9.70 -21.11
CA ARG A 211 -18.91 10.91 -21.85
C ARG A 211 -18.72 12.16 -21.00
N ASN A 212 -18.16 13.22 -21.57
CA ASN A 212 -18.12 14.55 -20.96
C ASN A 212 -18.46 15.62 -22.01
N ASP A 213 -19.69 16.12 -21.92
CA ASP A 213 -20.22 17.14 -22.84
C ASP A 213 -20.56 18.44 -22.10
N ALA A 214 -20.10 18.59 -20.85
CA ALA A 214 -20.35 19.75 -20.03
C ALA A 214 -19.31 20.85 -20.28
N GLU A 215 -19.71 22.11 -20.10
CA GLU A 215 -18.77 23.21 -19.86
C GLU A 215 -18.31 23.13 -18.40
N GLY A 216 -17.03 22.82 -18.17
CA GLY A 216 -16.47 22.49 -16.85
C GLY A 216 -16.40 20.98 -16.61
N GLY A 217 -16.63 20.55 -15.36
CA GLY A 217 -16.59 19.13 -14.98
C GLY A 217 -15.17 18.55 -14.89
N GLU A 218 -14.16 19.40 -14.66
CA GLU A 218 -12.78 18.94 -14.50
C GLU A 218 -12.63 18.10 -13.24
N SER A 219 -11.91 16.98 -13.36
CA SER A 219 -11.48 16.23 -12.19
C SER A 219 -10.34 16.96 -11.50
N ALA A 220 -10.40 17.04 -10.17
CA ALA A 220 -9.31 17.57 -9.34
C ALA A 220 -8.85 16.51 -8.34
N LEU A 221 -7.54 16.35 -8.20
CA LEU A 221 -6.93 15.53 -7.17
C LEU A 221 -6.12 16.38 -6.19
N ILE A 222 -6.16 15.99 -4.92
CA ILE A 222 -5.38 16.59 -3.85
C ILE A 222 -4.73 15.46 -3.04
N ASP A 223 -3.44 15.64 -2.74
CA ASP A 223 -2.73 14.74 -1.85
C ASP A 223 -2.98 15.10 -0.38
N GLY A 224 -3.76 14.27 0.32
CA GLY A 224 -4.04 14.43 1.75
C GLY A 224 -2.80 14.33 2.64
N LEU A 225 -1.76 13.58 2.24
CA LEU A 225 -0.51 13.50 2.99
C LEU A 225 0.27 14.80 2.89
N PHE A 226 0.34 15.39 1.70
CA PHE A 226 0.95 16.70 1.51
C PHE A 226 0.21 17.79 2.30
N VAL A 227 -1.13 17.76 2.30
CA VAL A 227 -1.96 18.66 3.12
C VAL A 227 -1.62 18.50 4.61
N ALA A 228 -1.59 17.26 5.10
CA ALA A 228 -1.29 16.96 6.50
C ALA A 228 0.10 17.44 6.90
N GLU A 229 1.10 17.29 6.02
CA GLU A 229 2.45 17.81 6.26
C GLU A 229 2.48 19.33 6.37
N ILE A 230 1.73 20.03 5.52
CA ILE A 230 1.62 21.49 5.58
C ILE A 230 0.96 21.89 6.90
N ILE A 231 -0.18 21.31 7.26
CA ILE A 231 -0.89 21.63 8.51
C ILE A 231 0.04 21.38 9.70
N ARG A 232 0.75 20.25 9.74
CA ARG A 232 1.71 19.95 10.80
C ARG A 232 2.82 21.00 10.94
N LYS A 233 3.29 21.59 9.83
CA LYS A 233 4.35 22.59 9.83
C LYS A 233 3.85 24.00 10.14
N GLU A 234 2.74 24.42 9.52
CA GLU A 234 2.25 25.80 9.57
C GLU A 234 1.20 26.04 10.66
N ARG A 235 0.48 24.99 11.06
CA ARG A 235 -0.60 25.00 12.06
C ARG A 235 -0.48 23.80 13.01
N PRO A 236 0.60 23.70 13.79
CA PRO A 236 0.79 22.58 14.71
C PRO A 236 -0.32 22.49 15.77
N ASP A 237 -1.02 23.59 16.05
CA ASP A 237 -2.21 23.64 16.89
C ASP A 237 -3.41 22.84 16.33
N LEU A 238 -3.41 22.58 15.02
CA LEU A 238 -4.36 21.71 14.33
C LEU A 238 -3.79 20.30 14.08
N SER A 239 -2.54 20.03 14.44
CA SER A 239 -1.91 18.74 14.15
C SER A 239 -2.25 17.69 15.21
N VAL A 240 -3.07 16.73 14.79
CA VAL A 240 -3.28 15.36 15.30
C VAL A 240 -3.74 15.12 16.75
N ASP A 241 -3.68 16.09 17.68
CA ASP A 241 -4.11 15.87 19.08
C ASP A 241 -5.50 16.43 19.42
N ARG A 242 -6.21 17.00 18.45
CA ARG A 242 -7.62 17.40 18.59
C ARG A 242 -8.40 17.08 17.31
N PRO A 243 -9.67 16.66 17.40
CA PRO A 243 -10.51 16.56 16.23
C PRO A 243 -10.55 17.91 15.54
N ILE A 244 -9.94 17.99 14.37
CA ILE A 244 -9.96 19.16 13.51
C ILE A 244 -11.42 19.35 13.11
N ASN A 245 -11.97 20.53 13.37
CA ASN A 245 -13.23 20.93 12.74
C ASN A 245 -12.94 21.10 11.25
N GLY A 246 -13.31 20.10 10.42
CA GLY A 246 -12.87 19.96 9.02
C GLY A 246 -12.98 21.24 8.19
N SER A 247 -14.00 22.04 8.47
CA SER A 247 -14.28 23.31 7.78
C SER A 247 -13.18 24.38 7.88
N GLU A 248 -12.35 24.43 8.94
CA GLU A 248 -11.29 25.44 9.05
C GLU A 248 -10.01 25.04 8.31
N ALA A 249 -9.64 23.75 8.37
CA ALA A 249 -8.48 23.23 7.64
C ALA A 249 -8.74 23.23 6.12
N GLU A 250 -9.96 22.88 5.70
CA GLU A 250 -10.39 22.90 4.30
C GLU A 250 -10.36 24.32 3.71
N ARG A 251 -10.90 25.32 4.41
CA ARG A 251 -10.88 26.73 3.95
C ARG A 251 -9.46 27.27 3.82
N TRP A 252 -8.59 26.94 4.76
CA TRP A 252 -7.20 27.38 4.76
C TRP A 252 -6.42 26.79 3.57
N TYR A 253 -6.71 25.53 3.21
CA TYR A 253 -6.03 24.84 2.10
C TYR A 253 -6.59 25.19 0.72
N CYS A 254 -7.92 25.28 0.56
CA CYS A 254 -8.56 25.58 -0.74
C CYS A 254 -8.09 26.92 -1.34
N ALA A 255 -7.69 27.87 -0.52
CA ALA A 255 -7.14 29.15 -0.96
C ALA A 255 -5.78 29.05 -1.69
N ARG A 256 -5.06 27.92 -1.60
CA ARG A 256 -3.67 27.78 -2.08
C ARG A 256 -3.49 26.96 -3.37
N ASN A 257 -4.58 26.51 -3.99
CA ASN A 257 -4.61 25.88 -5.32
C ASN A 257 -3.60 24.72 -5.51
N CYS A 258 -3.51 23.83 -4.53
CA CYS A 258 -2.45 22.82 -4.43
C CYS A 258 -2.73 21.48 -5.15
N GLY A 259 -3.78 21.39 -5.98
CA GLY A 259 -4.19 20.16 -6.65
C GLY A 259 -3.79 20.06 -8.12
N VAL A 260 -3.91 18.85 -8.69
CA VAL A 260 -3.80 18.61 -10.14
C VAL A 260 -5.21 18.59 -10.74
N ARG A 261 -5.40 19.23 -11.89
CA ARG A 261 -6.67 19.24 -12.64
C ARG A 261 -6.54 18.52 -13.98
N SER A 262 -7.55 17.77 -14.39
CA SER A 262 -7.61 17.12 -15.71
C SER A 262 -8.99 17.26 -16.35
N THR A 263 -9.00 17.50 -17.66
CA THR A 263 -10.19 17.57 -18.52
C THR A 263 -10.42 16.28 -19.34
N ARG A 264 -9.56 15.26 -19.19
CA ARG A 264 -9.55 14.06 -20.03
C ARG A 264 -9.70 12.80 -19.20
N GLN A 265 -10.35 11.79 -19.78
CA GLN A 265 -10.60 10.45 -19.22
C GLN A 265 -9.62 10.07 -18.11
N VAL A 266 -10.10 10.22 -16.88
CA VAL A 266 -9.35 9.87 -15.69
C VAL A 266 -9.94 8.60 -15.12
N VAL A 267 -9.08 7.61 -14.97
CA VAL A 267 -9.32 6.46 -14.11
C VAL A 267 -8.38 6.59 -12.93
N PHE A 268 -8.94 6.85 -11.75
CA PHE A 268 -8.20 6.79 -10.48
C PHE A 268 -7.99 5.34 -10.03
#